data_AF-A0A0X2NLI4-F1
#
_entry.id   AF-A0A0X2NLI4-F1
#
_cell.length_a   1.000
_cell.length_b   1.000
_cell.length_c   1.000
_cell.angle_alpha   90.00
_cell.angle_beta   90.00
_cell.angle_gamma   90.00
#
_symmetry.space_group_name_H-M   'P 1'
#
loop_
_entity.id
_entity.type
_entity.pdbx_description
1 polymer ?
#
loop_
_entity_poly.entity_id
_entity_poly.type
_entity_poly.pdbx_seq_one_letter_code
_entity_poly.pdbx_strand_id
1 'polypeptide(L)'
;MQLNADSSPTAAVSELLTALTQRLDPLIGARLATRLGGTNGLPWTTILAELDRVKGRSRHSYSRTDLQSQLRMLTERLGSLGYPFDDNLRQVSTVANELRIMRNRWAHNDELSDLDAVRTSDYSVRLLTLLGDTTGAAEAKTRRTGLLSAYATKTELTAPVPAPDPTPIASSSSSSIQAPVVATTTAPSPRPVTSSLTVGDTGRYEYEPWEIVITGGPEIIDALPKKDAKMQVRGVAAEITEFEGPVSLDRLVSLTVRSFGMSRCGARKKQQVARQLRQLDLIIDADDFVWPTDIDPATWREFRPTGANHTAGRDFTNISPVEIANAWRIIASRQPAGADVPDAEIRRGVLNVFGISRAGAKVTEHLSRAKALL
;
A
#
# COMPACT_ATOMS: atom_id res chain seq x y z
N MET A 1 5.42 12.46 30.33
CA MET A 1 6.39 11.36 30.50
C MET A 1 7.56 11.70 29.59
N GLN A 2 8.70 12.12 30.15
CA GLN A 2 9.90 12.44 29.37
C GLN A 2 10.52 11.11 28.93
N LEU A 3 10.74 10.94 27.62
CA LEU A 3 11.53 9.83 27.07
C LEU A 3 12.94 9.90 27.68
N ASN A 4 13.36 8.82 28.34
CA ASN A 4 14.73 8.69 28.83
C ASN A 4 15.69 8.72 27.64
N ALA A 5 16.70 9.59 27.70
CA ALA A 5 17.71 9.76 26.65
C ALA A 5 18.54 8.49 26.37
N ASP A 6 18.49 7.51 27.28
CA ASP A 6 19.14 6.19 27.15
C ASP A 6 18.21 5.07 26.64
N SER A 7 17.00 5.40 26.19
CA SER A 7 16.10 4.39 25.65
C SER A 7 16.60 3.86 24.30
N SER A 8 16.68 2.54 24.17
CA SER A 8 17.04 1.90 22.88
C SER A 8 16.11 2.36 21.75
N PRO A 9 16.57 2.41 20.49
CA PRO A 9 15.72 2.82 19.36
C PRO A 9 14.43 2.02 19.26
N THR A 10 14.50 0.71 19.52
CA THR A 10 13.34 -0.19 19.55
C THR A 10 12.35 0.19 20.64
N ALA A 11 12.83 0.57 21.83
CA ALA A 11 11.96 1.03 22.92
C ALA A 11 11.28 2.36 22.56
N ALA A 12 12.00 3.29 21.95
CA ALA A 12 11.44 4.56 21.47
C ALA A 12 10.36 4.35 20.41
N VAL A 13 10.60 3.48 19.42
CA VAL A 13 9.59 3.09 18.42
C VAL A 13 8.38 2.44 19.08
N SER A 14 8.60 1.50 20.01
CA SER A 14 7.51 0.84 20.74
C SER A 14 6.62 1.84 21.49
N GLU A 15 7.20 2.82 22.17
CA GLU A 15 6.45 3.87 22.87
C GLU A 15 5.63 4.72 21.89
N LEU A 16 6.23 5.12 20.76
CA LEU A 16 5.55 5.91 19.72
C LEU A 16 4.36 5.17 19.13
N LEU A 17 4.53 3.89 18.76
CA LEU A 17 3.45 3.06 18.21
C LEU A 17 2.35 2.83 19.25
N THR A 18 2.69 2.64 20.51
CA THR A 18 1.72 2.49 21.60
C THR A 18 0.92 3.77 21.83
N ALA A 19 1.59 4.93 21.86
CA ALA A 19 0.94 6.23 21.99
C ALA A 19 0.00 6.51 20.81
N LEU A 20 0.42 6.17 19.58
CA LEU A 20 -0.40 6.31 18.39
C LEU A 20 -1.66 5.43 18.47
N THR A 21 -1.51 4.19 18.93
CA THR A 21 -2.61 3.24 19.08
C THR A 21 -3.75 3.79 19.94
N GLN A 22 -3.41 4.46 21.05
CA GLN A 22 -4.40 5.05 21.96
C GLN A 22 -5.17 6.22 21.33
N ARG A 23 -4.56 6.94 20.38
CA ARG A 23 -5.16 8.09 19.69
C ARG A 23 -6.06 7.69 18.52
N LEU A 24 -5.68 6.65 17.77
CA LEU A 24 -6.36 6.33 16.51
C LEU A 24 -7.77 5.76 16.71
N ASP A 25 -8.03 4.96 17.74
CA ASP A 25 -9.36 4.36 17.97
C ASP A 25 -10.51 5.41 18.02
N PRO A 26 -10.46 6.43 18.89
CA PRO A 26 -11.52 7.44 18.92
C PRO A 26 -11.61 8.26 17.64
N LEU A 27 -10.50 8.52 16.95
CA LEU A 27 -10.49 9.26 15.68
C LEU A 27 -11.18 8.49 14.54
N ILE A 28 -10.87 7.20 14.44
CA ILE A 28 -11.49 6.28 13.47
C ILE A 28 -13.00 6.20 13.74
N GLY A 29 -13.38 5.95 14.99
CA GLY A 29 -14.78 5.87 15.41
C GLY A 29 -15.57 7.14 15.10
N ALA A 30 -15.04 8.31 15.46
CA ALA A 30 -15.71 9.59 15.25
C ALA A 30 -15.90 9.92 13.76
N ARG A 31 -14.88 9.71 12.92
CA ARG A 31 -14.96 9.99 11.49
C ARG A 31 -16.00 9.11 10.80
N LEU A 32 -16.05 7.83 11.14
CA LEU A 32 -17.01 6.89 10.56
C LEU A 32 -18.43 7.16 11.04
N ALA A 33 -18.62 7.49 12.32
CA ALA A 33 -19.92 7.90 12.83
C ALA A 33 -20.47 9.10 12.05
N THR A 34 -19.64 10.12 11.79
CA THR A 34 -20.04 11.29 10.99
C THR A 34 -20.40 10.92 9.54
N ARG A 35 -19.62 10.04 8.90
CA ARG A 35 -19.84 9.64 7.50
C ARG A 35 -21.06 8.74 7.31
N LEU A 36 -21.35 7.87 8.28
CA LEU A 36 -22.43 6.89 8.22
C LEU A 36 -23.75 7.40 8.81
N GLY A 37 -23.77 8.60 9.40
CA GLY A 37 -24.95 9.11 10.11
C GLY A 37 -25.20 8.40 11.45
N GLY A 38 -24.14 7.85 12.06
CA GLY A 38 -24.16 6.99 13.25
C GLY A 38 -23.70 5.56 12.93
N THR A 39 -23.07 4.91 13.90
CA THR A 39 -22.62 3.50 13.76
C THR A 39 -23.58 2.49 14.37
N ASN A 40 -24.73 2.93 14.91
CA ASN A 40 -25.68 2.09 15.67
C ASN A 40 -25.00 1.24 16.76
N GLY A 41 -23.90 1.73 17.35
CA GLY A 41 -23.12 1.02 18.36
C GLY A 41 -22.15 -0.02 17.83
N LEU A 42 -22.08 -0.25 16.51
CA LEU A 42 -21.14 -1.19 15.91
C LEU A 42 -19.71 -0.65 15.98
N PRO A 43 -18.72 -1.49 16.36
CA PRO A 43 -17.31 -1.12 16.25
C PRO A 43 -16.90 -0.97 14.79
N TRP A 44 -15.97 -0.05 14.52
CA TRP A 44 -15.38 0.10 13.19
C TRP A 44 -14.66 -1.18 12.71
N THR A 45 -14.21 -2.05 13.63
CA THR A 45 -13.59 -3.34 13.29
C THR A 45 -14.50 -4.28 12.52
N THR A 46 -15.82 -4.10 12.62
CA THR A 46 -16.80 -4.85 11.80
C THR A 46 -16.61 -4.59 10.31
N ILE A 47 -16.18 -3.38 9.94
CA ILE A 47 -15.94 -3.01 8.54
C ILE A 47 -14.76 -3.83 8.00
N LEU A 48 -13.67 -3.96 8.74
CA LEU A 48 -12.53 -4.81 8.33
C LEU A 48 -12.93 -6.27 8.22
N ALA A 49 -13.70 -6.78 9.18
CA ALA A 49 -14.15 -8.16 9.16
C ALA A 49 -15.00 -8.46 7.91
N GLU A 50 -15.87 -7.54 7.52
CA GLU A 50 -16.67 -7.70 6.32
C GLU A 50 -15.83 -7.54 5.04
N LEU A 51 -14.89 -6.59 5.01
CA LEU A 51 -13.95 -6.42 3.90
C LEU A 51 -13.13 -7.70 3.66
N ASP A 52 -12.56 -8.28 4.70
CA ASP A 52 -11.73 -9.48 4.60
C ASP A 52 -12.56 -10.72 4.26
N ARG A 53 -13.78 -10.82 4.79
CA ARG A 53 -14.73 -11.86 4.40
C ARG A 53 -15.02 -11.81 2.90
N VAL A 54 -15.25 -10.63 2.34
CA VAL A 54 -15.50 -10.45 0.89
C VAL A 54 -14.24 -10.68 0.05
N LYS A 55 -13.05 -10.40 0.59
CA LYS A 55 -11.76 -10.75 -0.05
C LYS A 55 -11.42 -12.24 0.04
N GLY A 56 -12.24 -13.05 0.71
CA GLY A 56 -12.00 -14.49 0.89
C GLY A 56 -10.86 -14.81 1.85
N ARG A 57 -10.53 -13.89 2.77
CA ARG A 57 -9.55 -14.11 3.83
C ARG A 57 -10.16 -14.91 4.98
N SER A 58 -9.32 -15.65 5.68
CA SER A 58 -9.72 -16.34 6.90
C SER A 58 -10.20 -15.35 7.98
N ARG A 59 -11.11 -15.79 8.86
CA ARG A 59 -11.71 -14.90 9.87
C ARG A 59 -10.67 -14.47 10.90
N HIS A 60 -10.37 -13.17 10.93
CA HIS A 60 -9.57 -12.57 12.01
C HIS A 60 -10.46 -11.91 13.04
N SER A 61 -10.07 -12.03 14.31
CA SER A 61 -10.61 -11.20 15.39
C SER A 61 -9.81 -9.90 15.45
N TYR A 62 -10.38 -8.80 14.93
CA TYR A 62 -9.72 -7.49 15.00
C TYR A 62 -9.97 -6.82 16.35
N SER A 63 -8.92 -6.20 16.90
CA SER A 63 -9.01 -5.36 18.09
C SER A 63 -9.05 -3.88 17.73
N ARG A 64 -9.81 -3.09 18.50
CA ARG A 64 -9.79 -1.62 18.39
C ARG A 64 -8.44 -1.01 18.76
N THR A 65 -7.63 -1.75 19.53
CA THR A 65 -6.30 -1.36 19.99
C THR A 65 -5.18 -2.07 19.23
N ASP A 66 -5.48 -2.72 18.11
CA ASP A 66 -4.44 -3.24 17.23
C ASP A 66 -4.06 -2.17 16.20
N LEU A 67 -2.82 -1.69 16.27
CA LEU A 67 -2.31 -0.66 15.37
C LEU A 67 -2.36 -1.09 13.91
N GLN A 68 -2.15 -2.38 13.60
CA GLN A 68 -2.22 -2.85 12.22
C GLN A 68 -3.63 -2.64 11.68
N SER A 69 -4.64 -3.12 12.41
CA SER A 69 -6.06 -2.91 12.07
C SER A 69 -6.42 -1.42 11.94
N GLN A 70 -5.96 -0.58 12.86
CA GLN A 70 -6.20 0.86 12.79
C GLN A 70 -5.59 1.48 11.53
N LEU A 71 -4.35 1.13 11.19
CA LEU A 71 -3.70 1.64 9.98
C LEU A 71 -4.36 1.11 8.70
N ARG A 72 -4.87 -0.14 8.69
CA ARG A 72 -5.65 -0.68 7.55
C ARG A 72 -6.89 0.16 7.25
N MET A 73 -7.58 0.63 8.30
CA MET A 73 -8.73 1.52 8.12
C MET A 73 -8.39 2.84 7.43
N LEU A 74 -7.14 3.31 7.58
CA LEU A 74 -6.68 4.58 7.02
C LEU A 74 -6.13 4.44 5.59
N THR A 75 -5.69 3.24 5.19
CA THR A 75 -4.99 3.00 3.92
C THR A 75 -5.82 2.25 2.88
N GLU A 76 -6.76 1.40 3.32
CA GLU A 76 -7.60 0.61 2.43
C GLU A 76 -8.89 1.33 2.03
N ARG A 77 -9.42 0.95 0.86
CA ARG A 77 -10.74 1.41 0.45
C ARG A 77 -11.82 0.65 1.22
N LEU A 78 -12.68 1.40 1.90
CA LEU A 78 -13.76 0.85 2.72
C LEU A 78 -15.04 0.63 1.90
N GLY A 79 -14.94 -0.19 0.86
CA GLY A 79 -16.06 -0.48 -0.04
C GLY A 79 -16.62 0.77 -0.71
N SER A 80 -17.94 0.96 -0.63
CA SER A 80 -18.61 2.13 -1.19
C SER A 80 -18.24 3.45 -0.50
N LEU A 81 -17.71 3.41 0.73
CA LEU A 81 -17.25 4.62 1.43
C LEU A 81 -15.97 5.21 0.83
N GLY A 82 -15.27 4.46 -0.04
CA GLY A 82 -14.01 4.92 -0.61
C GLY A 82 -12.94 5.05 0.47
N TYR A 83 -12.27 6.20 0.52
CA TYR A 83 -11.21 6.49 1.50
C TYR A 83 -11.65 7.62 2.44
N PRO A 84 -12.45 7.32 3.48
CA PRO A 84 -13.15 8.36 4.25
C PRO A 84 -12.24 9.22 5.12
N PHE A 85 -11.00 8.77 5.34
CA PHE A 85 -9.98 9.44 6.12
C PHE A 85 -9.06 10.33 5.28
N ASP A 86 -9.09 10.16 3.97
CA ASP A 86 -8.10 10.73 3.09
C ASP A 86 -8.56 12.04 2.44
N ASP A 87 -7.59 12.79 1.93
CA ASP A 87 -7.82 13.95 1.08
C ASP A 87 -7.68 13.58 -0.40
N ASN A 88 -7.88 14.54 -1.29
CA ASN A 88 -7.73 14.34 -2.73
C ASN A 88 -6.29 13.98 -3.14
N LEU A 89 -5.31 14.23 -2.26
CA LEU A 89 -3.89 13.98 -2.48
C LEU A 89 -3.40 12.67 -1.84
N ARG A 90 -4.30 11.88 -1.24
CA ARG A 90 -3.98 10.59 -0.62
C ARG A 90 -2.96 10.70 0.53
N GLN A 91 -2.91 11.85 1.21
CA GLN A 91 -1.88 12.14 2.21
C GLN A 91 -1.97 11.22 3.44
N VAL A 92 -3.18 10.88 3.89
CA VAL A 92 -3.36 10.01 5.06
C VAL A 92 -2.90 8.60 4.74
N SER A 93 -3.32 8.05 3.60
CA SER A 93 -2.89 6.71 3.18
C SER A 93 -1.38 6.64 3.00
N THR A 94 -0.77 7.67 2.41
CA THR A 94 0.69 7.73 2.21
C THR A 94 1.44 7.64 3.54
N VAL A 95 1.09 8.48 4.52
CA VAL A 95 1.77 8.49 5.83
C VAL A 95 1.45 7.23 6.64
N ALA A 96 0.21 6.75 6.58
CA ALA A 96 -0.18 5.53 7.29
C ALA A 96 0.52 4.29 6.72
N ASN A 97 0.76 4.20 5.41
CA ASN A 97 1.55 3.12 4.82
C ASN A 97 3.01 3.10 5.31
N GLU A 98 3.67 4.25 5.48
CA GLU A 98 5.02 4.30 6.09
C GLU A 98 5.00 3.75 7.52
N LEU A 99 3.94 4.08 8.30
CA LEU A 99 3.75 3.54 9.64
C LEU A 99 3.44 2.04 9.64
N ARG A 100 2.74 1.51 8.64
CA ARG A 100 2.50 0.06 8.49
C ARG A 100 3.82 -0.69 8.31
N ILE A 101 4.68 -0.18 7.41
CA ILE A 101 6.00 -0.79 7.17
C ILE A 101 6.86 -0.72 8.43
N MET A 102 6.88 0.43 9.11
CA MET A 102 7.62 0.57 10.37
C MET A 102 7.10 -0.35 11.48
N ARG A 103 5.77 -0.46 11.63
CA ARG A 103 5.13 -1.36 12.60
C ARG A 103 5.47 -2.82 12.28
N ASN A 104 5.46 -3.23 11.02
CA ASN A 104 5.83 -4.58 10.61
C ASN A 104 7.29 -4.89 10.95
N ARG A 105 8.23 -3.96 10.66
CA ARG A 105 9.64 -4.11 11.07
C ARG A 105 9.76 -4.29 12.59
N TRP A 106 9.08 -3.46 13.37
CA TRP A 106 9.05 -3.58 14.83
C TRP A 106 8.47 -4.93 15.30
N ALA A 107 7.35 -5.37 14.73
CA ALA A 107 6.69 -6.62 15.09
C ALA A 107 7.54 -7.87 14.75
N HIS A 108 8.41 -7.77 13.74
CA HIS A 108 9.33 -8.83 13.36
C HIS A 108 10.67 -8.79 14.11
N ASN A 109 10.84 -7.89 15.08
CA ASN A 109 12.08 -7.68 15.83
C ASN A 109 13.27 -7.35 14.92
N ASP A 110 13.03 -6.57 13.88
CA ASP A 110 14.09 -6.06 13.01
C ASP A 110 15.03 -5.12 13.80
N GLU A 111 16.26 -4.97 13.31
CA GLU A 111 17.18 -3.97 13.85
C GLU A 111 16.68 -2.57 13.47
N LEU A 112 16.40 -1.76 14.50
CA LEU A 112 15.88 -0.40 14.39
C LEU A 112 16.97 0.59 14.80
N SER A 113 17.15 1.63 14.00
CA SER A 113 18.12 2.70 14.23
C SER A 113 17.50 3.90 14.96
N ASP A 114 18.32 4.77 15.54
CA ASP A 114 17.84 6.04 16.12
C ASP A 114 17.09 6.88 15.06
N LEU A 115 17.52 6.81 13.80
CA LEU A 115 16.85 7.47 12.69
C LEU A 115 15.46 6.88 12.42
N ASP A 116 15.28 5.57 12.59
CA ASP A 116 13.95 4.93 12.49
C ASP A 116 13.00 5.47 13.58
N ALA A 117 13.50 5.68 14.81
CA ALA A 117 12.71 6.30 15.88
C ALA A 117 12.30 7.75 15.53
N VAL A 118 13.23 8.55 15.01
CA VAL A 118 12.95 9.92 14.53
C VAL A 118 11.92 9.91 13.41
N ARG A 119 12.08 9.06 12.39
CA ARG A 119 11.12 8.93 11.26
C ARG A 119 9.74 8.50 11.75
N THR A 120 9.66 7.51 12.63
CA THR A 120 8.40 7.05 13.22
C THR A 120 7.66 8.18 13.92
N SER A 121 8.39 9.01 14.67
CA SER A 121 7.82 10.16 15.36
C SER A 121 7.34 11.24 14.39
N ASP A 122 8.05 11.47 13.27
CA ASP A 122 7.62 12.39 12.21
C ASP A 122 6.33 11.91 11.53
N TYR A 123 6.27 10.64 11.14
CA TYR A 123 5.05 10.06 10.57
C TYR A 123 3.88 10.15 11.54
N SER A 124 4.11 9.92 12.84
CA SER A 124 3.07 10.06 13.87
C SER A 124 2.55 11.50 13.97
N VAL A 125 3.43 12.50 13.97
CA VAL A 125 3.04 13.92 13.95
C VAL A 125 2.20 14.25 12.73
N ARG A 126 2.68 13.85 11.54
CA ARG A 126 2.00 14.14 10.27
C ARG A 126 0.64 13.46 10.21
N LEU A 127 0.54 12.19 10.59
CA LEU A 127 -0.72 11.44 10.58
C LEU A 127 -1.76 12.08 11.51
N LEU A 128 -1.39 12.36 12.76
CA LEU A 128 -2.31 12.97 13.74
C LEU A 128 -2.74 14.38 13.31
N THR A 129 -1.85 15.15 12.68
CA THR A 129 -2.18 16.46 12.10
C THR A 129 -3.22 16.32 10.98
N LEU A 130 -3.03 15.39 10.04
CA LEU A 130 -3.95 15.14 8.93
C LEU A 130 -5.32 14.65 9.42
N LEU A 131 -5.35 13.87 10.50
CA LEU A 131 -6.59 13.40 11.13
C LEU A 131 -7.30 14.46 11.99
N GLY A 132 -6.63 15.59 12.25
CA GLY A 132 -7.16 16.72 13.04
C GLY A 132 -6.96 16.61 14.55
N ASP A 133 -6.15 15.66 15.04
CA ASP A 133 -5.83 15.53 16.47
C ASP A 133 -4.69 16.48 16.86
N THR A 134 -5.04 17.73 17.15
CA THR A 134 -4.07 18.78 17.52
C THR A 134 -3.31 18.46 18.81
N THR A 135 -3.96 17.79 19.77
CA THR A 135 -3.35 17.43 21.06
C THR A 135 -2.34 16.31 20.86
N GLY A 136 -2.73 15.23 20.18
CA GLY A 136 -1.84 14.12 19.87
C GLY A 136 -0.67 14.54 18.99
N ALA A 137 -0.91 15.41 18.00
CA ALA A 137 0.15 15.95 17.14
C ALA A 137 1.17 16.78 17.95
N ALA A 138 0.73 17.59 18.91
CA ALA A 138 1.62 18.37 19.78
C ALA A 138 2.47 17.46 20.69
N GLU A 139 1.88 16.43 21.28
CA GLU A 139 2.60 15.44 22.10
C GLU A 139 3.62 14.66 21.27
N ALA A 140 3.25 14.20 20.08
CA ALA A 140 4.15 13.52 19.16
C ALA A 140 5.30 14.45 18.71
N LYS A 141 5.02 15.75 18.53
CA LYS A 141 6.04 16.76 18.16
C LYS A 141 7.05 16.96 19.28
N THR A 142 6.62 16.99 20.54
CA THR A 142 7.54 17.05 21.69
C THR A 142 8.45 15.83 21.74
N ARG A 143 7.91 14.61 21.54
CA ARG A 143 8.73 13.39 21.46
C ARG A 143 9.73 13.45 20.32
N ARG A 144 9.30 13.88 19.13
CA ARG A 144 10.16 14.05 17.95
C ARG A 144 11.32 15.01 18.21
N THR A 145 11.08 16.15 18.84
CA THR A 145 12.14 17.11 19.20
C THR A 145 13.16 16.48 20.14
N GLY A 146 12.71 15.72 21.15
CA GLY A 146 13.60 15.00 22.07
C GLY A 146 14.48 13.97 21.34
N LEU A 147 13.87 13.14 20.49
CA LEU A 147 14.60 12.13 19.69
C LEU A 147 15.59 12.77 18.71
N LEU A 148 15.20 13.88 18.07
CA LEU A 148 16.08 14.60 17.16
C LEU A 148 17.29 15.19 17.89
N SER A 149 17.09 15.74 19.10
CA SER A 149 18.17 16.25 19.94
C SER A 149 19.11 15.14 20.40
N ALA A 150 18.57 13.99 20.81
CA ALA A 150 19.37 12.83 21.19
C ALA A 150 20.17 12.28 20.00
N TYR A 151 19.54 12.17 18.83
CA TYR A 151 20.19 11.76 17.59
C TYR A 151 21.34 12.70 17.21
N ALA A 152 21.09 14.02 17.20
CA ALA A 152 22.11 15.03 16.87
C ALA A 152 23.33 14.95 17.81
N THR A 153 23.09 14.74 19.10
CA THR A 153 24.14 14.55 20.12
C THR A 153 24.96 13.30 19.82
N LYS A 154 24.32 12.18 19.48
CA LYS A 154 24.99 10.90 19.20
C LYS A 154 25.80 10.91 17.90
N THR A 155 25.36 11.66 16.90
CA THR A 155 26.05 11.76 15.60
C THR A 155 27.06 12.90 15.52
N GLU A 156 27.32 13.62 16.62
CA GLU A 156 28.17 14.81 16.65
C GLU A 156 27.78 15.87 15.60
N LEU A 157 26.51 15.88 15.18
CA LEU A 157 25.97 16.89 14.27
C LEU A 157 25.80 18.17 15.09
N THR A 158 26.88 18.94 15.18
CA THR A 158 26.83 20.31 15.69
C THR A 158 25.95 21.12 14.74
N ALA A 159 25.06 21.95 15.29
CA ALA A 159 24.29 22.90 14.49
C ALA A 159 25.24 23.64 13.52
N PRO A 160 24.83 23.92 12.27
CA PRO A 160 25.65 24.75 11.39
C PRO A 160 26.02 26.00 12.16
N VAL A 161 27.32 26.27 12.29
CA VAL A 161 27.82 27.57 12.76
C VAL A 161 27.01 28.60 11.95
N PRO A 162 26.35 29.58 12.60
CA PRO A 162 25.61 30.59 11.87
C PRO A 162 26.57 31.17 10.84
N ALA A 163 26.20 31.05 9.57
CA ALA A 163 27.00 31.61 8.50
C ALA A 163 27.25 33.08 8.85
N PRO A 164 28.49 33.60 8.74
CA PRO A 164 28.72 35.02 8.88
C PRO A 164 27.77 35.76 7.94
N ASP A 165 27.21 36.87 8.42
CA ASP A 165 26.26 37.70 7.68
C ASP A 165 26.71 37.84 6.22
N PRO A 166 25.81 37.69 5.23
CA PRO A 166 26.19 37.81 3.84
C PRO A 166 26.70 39.24 3.60
N THR A 167 28.02 39.35 3.42
CA THR A 167 28.68 40.53 2.84
C THR A 167 27.91 40.93 1.57
N PRO A 168 27.52 42.20 1.40
CA PRO A 168 26.74 42.60 0.24
C PRO A 168 27.59 42.45 -1.03
N ILE A 169 27.31 41.43 -1.82
CA ILE A 169 27.91 41.26 -3.14
C ILE A 169 27.18 42.22 -4.08
N ALA A 170 27.92 43.21 -4.58
CA ALA A 170 27.47 44.20 -5.53
C ALA A 170 26.74 43.54 -6.71
N SER A 171 25.51 44.00 -6.94
CA SER A 171 24.66 43.60 -8.06
C SER A 171 25.39 43.86 -9.38
N SER A 172 25.74 42.79 -10.08
CA SER A 172 26.24 42.84 -11.45
C SER A 172 25.21 42.17 -12.36
N SER A 173 24.45 43.03 -13.03
CA SER A 173 23.97 42.90 -14.41
C SER A 173 23.15 41.66 -14.78
N SER A 174 21.84 41.90 -14.84
CA SER A 174 20.82 41.16 -15.57
C SER A 174 21.26 40.73 -16.97
N SER A 175 21.29 39.42 -17.23
CA SER A 175 21.21 38.87 -18.58
C SER A 175 19.84 38.24 -18.76
N SER A 176 19.06 38.89 -19.61
CA SER A 176 17.73 38.50 -20.05
C SER A 176 17.75 37.14 -20.75
N ILE A 177 17.02 36.16 -20.20
CA ILE A 177 16.58 34.98 -20.95
C ILE A 177 15.05 35.04 -20.99
N GLN A 178 14.53 35.16 -22.21
CA GLN A 178 13.11 35.19 -22.53
C GLN A 178 12.39 33.93 -22.03
N ALA A 179 11.23 34.15 -21.41
CA ALA A 179 10.28 33.11 -21.06
C ALA A 179 9.64 32.51 -22.33
N PRO A 180 9.58 31.18 -22.49
CA PRO A 180 8.60 30.58 -23.37
C PRO A 180 7.22 30.67 -22.73
N VAL A 181 6.30 31.23 -23.51
CA VAL A 181 4.88 31.45 -23.20
C VAL A 181 4.23 30.11 -22.85
N VAL A 182 3.80 29.94 -21.59
CA VAL A 182 3.02 28.77 -21.18
C VAL A 182 1.59 28.97 -21.69
N ALA A 183 1.24 28.19 -22.71
CA ALA A 183 -0.13 28.08 -23.18
C ALA A 183 -1.03 27.53 -22.07
N THR A 184 -2.04 28.33 -21.72
CA THR A 184 -3.19 27.97 -20.89
C THR A 184 -3.84 26.71 -21.44
N THR A 185 -3.63 25.58 -20.76
CA THR A 185 -4.41 24.36 -21.04
C THR A 185 -5.58 24.34 -20.08
N THR A 186 -6.75 24.54 -20.68
CA THR A 186 -8.09 24.55 -20.10
C THR A 186 -8.35 23.31 -19.24
N ALA A 187 -8.87 23.53 -18.04
CA ALA A 187 -9.42 22.50 -17.16
C ALA A 187 -10.61 21.78 -17.85
N PRO A 188 -10.65 20.43 -17.85
CA PRO A 188 -11.86 19.73 -18.25
C PRO A 188 -12.86 19.71 -17.08
N SER A 189 -13.98 20.41 -17.29
CA SER A 189 -15.21 20.30 -16.52
C SER A 189 -15.75 18.86 -16.54
N PRO A 190 -16.44 18.38 -15.49
CA PRO A 190 -16.83 16.98 -15.35
C PRO A 190 -17.89 16.60 -16.38
N ARG A 191 -17.53 15.71 -17.31
CA ARG A 191 -18.52 15.03 -18.15
C ARG A 191 -19.20 13.94 -17.32
N PRO A 192 -20.53 13.75 -17.49
CA PRO A 192 -21.26 12.73 -16.75
C PRO A 192 -20.67 11.36 -17.06
N VAL A 193 -20.37 10.61 -16.00
CA VAL A 193 -20.01 9.21 -16.09
C VAL A 193 -21.20 8.46 -16.68
N THR A 194 -21.18 8.25 -17.99
CA THR A 194 -22.04 7.26 -18.63
C THR A 194 -21.62 5.93 -18.02
N SER A 195 -22.44 5.43 -17.12
CA SER A 195 -22.30 4.13 -16.49
C SER A 195 -22.34 3.10 -17.61
N SER A 196 -21.18 2.66 -18.11
CA SER A 196 -21.10 1.48 -18.95
C SER A 196 -21.40 0.31 -18.03
N LEU A 197 -22.66 -0.14 -18.09
CA LEU A 197 -23.18 -1.36 -17.51
C LEU A 197 -22.23 -2.52 -17.84
N THR A 198 -21.31 -2.82 -16.95
CA THR A 198 -20.53 -4.06 -17.01
C THR A 198 -21.32 -5.12 -16.27
N VAL A 199 -21.62 -6.18 -16.99
CA VAL A 199 -22.37 -7.36 -16.56
C VAL A 199 -21.90 -7.84 -15.18
N GLY A 200 -22.76 -7.70 -14.16
CA GLY A 200 -22.54 -8.30 -12.86
C GLY A 200 -23.22 -7.56 -11.71
N ASP A 201 -24.49 -7.85 -11.50
CA ASP A 201 -25.34 -7.41 -10.37
C ASP A 201 -24.88 -7.97 -9.01
N THR A 202 -23.57 -7.91 -8.69
CA THR A 202 -22.99 -8.59 -7.51
C THR A 202 -21.98 -7.78 -6.67
N GLY A 203 -21.75 -6.49 -6.92
CA GLY A 203 -21.01 -5.63 -5.97
C GLY A 203 -19.63 -6.15 -5.52
N ARG A 204 -18.86 -6.79 -6.42
CA ARG A 204 -17.52 -7.32 -6.12
C ARG A 204 -16.50 -6.18 -6.00
N TYR A 205 -15.49 -6.36 -5.15
CA TYR A 205 -14.42 -5.39 -4.98
C TYR A 205 -13.48 -5.40 -6.20
N GLU A 206 -13.32 -4.23 -6.80
CA GLU A 206 -12.39 -4.01 -7.91
C GLU A 206 -10.94 -4.14 -7.43
N TYR A 207 -10.04 -4.43 -8.36
CA TYR A 207 -8.61 -4.43 -8.07
C TYR A 207 -8.10 -3.03 -7.74
N GLU A 208 -7.33 -2.91 -6.66
CA GLU A 208 -6.66 -1.69 -6.23
C GLU A 208 -5.14 -1.88 -6.27
N PRO A 209 -4.40 -1.04 -7.02
CA PRO A 209 -2.95 -1.11 -7.03
C PRO A 209 -2.37 -0.46 -5.76
N TRP A 210 -1.26 -1.02 -5.30
CA TRP A 210 -0.38 -0.42 -4.30
C TRP A 210 0.17 0.90 -4.82
N GLU A 211 -0.04 1.95 -4.05
CA GLU A 211 0.61 3.23 -4.25
C GLU A 211 2.04 3.17 -3.69
N ILE A 212 3.03 3.58 -4.48
CA ILE A 212 4.42 3.43 -4.07
C ILE A 212 4.75 4.40 -2.96
N VAL A 213 5.20 3.80 -1.86
CA VAL A 213 5.66 4.46 -0.65
C VAL A 213 7.18 4.32 -0.56
N ILE A 214 7.89 5.42 -0.29
CA ILE A 214 9.35 5.49 -0.31
C ILE A 214 9.90 5.31 1.10
N THR A 215 10.19 4.05 1.45
CA THR A 215 10.56 3.67 2.82
C THR A 215 12.09 3.64 3.04
N GLY A 216 12.88 3.79 1.98
CA GLY A 216 14.34 3.85 2.07
C GLY A 216 14.99 4.29 0.76
N GLY A 217 16.32 4.35 0.76
CA GLY A 217 17.10 4.67 -0.41
C GLY A 217 17.59 3.44 -1.18
N PRO A 218 18.13 3.65 -2.40
CA PRO A 218 18.60 2.58 -3.28
C PRO A 218 19.75 1.76 -2.68
N GLU A 219 20.50 2.33 -1.72
CA GLU A 219 21.59 1.69 -1.00
C GLU A 219 21.17 0.41 -0.28
N ILE A 220 19.91 0.29 0.13
CA ILE A 220 19.36 -0.92 0.76
C ILE A 220 19.30 -2.07 -0.24
N ILE A 221 18.88 -1.79 -1.48
CA ILE A 221 18.85 -2.78 -2.55
C ILE A 221 20.27 -3.16 -3.00
N ASP A 222 21.22 -2.23 -2.96
CA ASP A 222 22.64 -2.53 -3.20
C ASP A 222 23.25 -3.40 -2.08
N ALA A 223 22.80 -3.20 -0.84
CA ALA A 223 23.26 -3.94 0.33
C ALA A 223 22.49 -5.26 0.59
N LEU A 224 21.68 -5.75 -0.35
CA LEU A 224 20.85 -6.98 -0.22
C LEU A 224 21.54 -8.21 0.41
N PRO A 225 22.84 -8.47 0.25
CA PRO A 225 23.49 -9.57 0.97
C PRO A 225 23.45 -9.44 2.50
N LYS A 226 23.36 -8.22 3.04
CA LYS A 226 23.34 -7.94 4.50
C LYS A 226 21.99 -8.31 5.10
N LYS A 227 22.00 -8.81 6.35
CA LYS A 227 20.79 -9.23 7.09
C LYS A 227 19.75 -8.10 7.14
N ASP A 228 20.15 -6.90 7.50
CA ASP A 228 19.23 -5.77 7.71
C ASP A 228 18.55 -5.35 6.41
N ALA A 229 19.30 -5.33 5.31
CA ALA A 229 18.75 -5.03 3.99
C ALA A 229 17.70 -6.07 3.56
N LYS A 230 17.93 -7.36 3.84
CA LYS A 230 16.94 -8.42 3.59
C LYS A 230 15.68 -8.23 4.42
N MET A 231 15.81 -7.86 5.69
CA MET A 231 14.68 -7.64 6.57
C MET A 231 13.84 -6.44 6.13
N GLN A 232 14.48 -5.34 5.73
CA GLN A 232 13.76 -4.17 5.18
C GLN A 232 13.01 -4.52 3.88
N VAL A 233 13.66 -5.22 2.97
CA VAL A 233 13.05 -5.68 1.71
C VAL A 233 11.89 -6.64 1.98
N ARG A 234 12.04 -7.54 2.97
CA ARG A 234 10.97 -8.43 3.44
C ARG A 234 9.78 -7.63 3.96
N GLY A 235 10.00 -6.65 4.83
CA GLY A 235 8.91 -5.85 5.42
C GLY A 235 8.06 -5.15 4.35
N VAL A 236 8.71 -4.55 3.37
CA VAL A 236 8.04 -3.90 2.22
C VAL A 236 7.31 -4.94 1.36
N ALA A 237 7.95 -6.06 1.03
CA ALA A 237 7.34 -7.09 0.19
C ALA A 237 6.14 -7.78 0.86
N ALA A 238 6.21 -8.02 2.17
CA ALA A 238 5.11 -8.56 2.96
C ALA A 238 3.92 -7.59 2.96
N GLU A 239 4.17 -6.30 3.14
CA GLU A 239 3.15 -5.26 3.12
C GLU A 239 2.46 -5.15 1.74
N ILE A 240 3.24 -5.13 0.65
CA ILE A 240 2.69 -5.13 -0.72
C ILE A 240 1.86 -6.40 -0.97
N THR A 241 2.32 -7.55 -0.49
CA THR A 241 1.61 -8.82 -0.63
C THR A 241 0.32 -8.81 0.19
N GLU A 242 0.34 -8.32 1.42
CA GLU A 242 -0.85 -8.14 2.26
C GLU A 242 -1.86 -7.21 1.60
N PHE A 243 -1.44 -6.19 0.85
CA PHE A 243 -2.35 -5.27 0.16
C PHE A 243 -2.87 -5.82 -1.19
N GLU A 244 -1.98 -6.24 -2.09
CA GLU A 244 -2.32 -6.62 -3.48
C GLU A 244 -2.51 -8.13 -3.70
N GLY A 245 -2.21 -8.98 -2.72
CA GLY A 245 -2.18 -10.42 -2.91
C GLY A 245 -3.51 -11.04 -3.40
N PRO A 246 -3.48 -12.06 -4.28
CA PRO A 246 -2.31 -12.62 -4.97
C PRO A 246 -1.67 -11.64 -5.96
N VAL A 247 -0.33 -11.57 -5.95
CA VAL A 247 0.48 -10.66 -6.78
C VAL A 247 1.60 -11.43 -7.49
N SER A 248 1.86 -11.17 -8.77
CA SER A 248 2.96 -11.85 -9.48
C SER A 248 4.31 -11.46 -8.89
N LEU A 249 5.27 -12.39 -8.86
CA LEU A 249 6.59 -12.13 -8.30
C LEU A 249 7.31 -10.99 -9.04
N ASP A 250 7.17 -10.87 -10.37
CA ASP A 250 7.77 -9.76 -11.13
C ASP A 250 7.18 -8.40 -10.74
N ARG A 251 5.86 -8.35 -10.52
CA ARG A 251 5.19 -7.13 -10.02
C ARG A 251 5.65 -6.81 -8.61
N LEU A 252 5.69 -7.79 -7.71
CA LEU A 252 6.17 -7.61 -6.34
C LEU A 252 7.61 -7.08 -6.30
N VAL A 253 8.51 -7.65 -7.10
CA VAL A 253 9.89 -7.18 -7.24
C VAL A 253 9.93 -5.74 -7.72
N SER A 254 9.15 -5.42 -8.75
CA SER A 254 9.13 -4.08 -9.34
C SER A 254 8.59 -3.02 -8.36
N LEU A 255 7.54 -3.34 -7.60
CA LEU A 255 7.00 -2.46 -6.56
C LEU A 255 7.98 -2.28 -5.40
N THR A 256 8.54 -3.39 -4.91
CA THR A 256 9.52 -3.37 -3.80
C THR A 256 10.72 -2.49 -4.14
N VAL A 257 11.31 -2.65 -5.34
CA VAL A 257 12.45 -1.86 -5.78
C VAL A 257 12.09 -0.36 -5.90
N ARG A 258 10.90 -0.04 -6.41
CA ARG A 258 10.44 1.35 -6.50
C ARG A 258 10.22 1.98 -5.12
N SER A 259 9.82 1.21 -4.12
CA SER A 259 9.71 1.64 -2.72
C SER A 259 11.05 1.99 -2.06
N PHE A 260 12.18 1.59 -2.65
CA PHE A 260 13.52 2.03 -2.25
C PHE A 260 14.08 3.12 -3.18
N GLY A 261 13.21 3.89 -3.84
CA GLY A 261 13.61 5.04 -4.66
C GLY A 261 14.24 4.70 -6.02
N MET A 262 14.28 3.42 -6.41
CA MET A 262 14.84 3.02 -7.71
C MET A 262 13.77 3.12 -8.81
N SER A 263 13.84 4.18 -9.62
CA SER A 263 12.96 4.36 -10.79
C SER A 263 13.26 3.38 -11.94
N ARG A 264 14.53 2.98 -12.09
CA ARG A 264 15.01 1.98 -13.06
C ARG A 264 15.85 0.93 -12.36
N CYS A 265 15.62 -0.33 -12.68
CA CYS A 265 16.36 -1.45 -12.14
C CYS A 265 16.62 -2.48 -13.24
N GLY A 266 17.91 -2.78 -13.46
CA GLY A 266 18.34 -3.74 -14.48
C GLY A 266 17.92 -5.17 -14.15
N ALA A 267 17.77 -6.00 -15.19
CA ALA A 267 17.27 -7.38 -15.07
C ALA A 267 18.03 -8.22 -14.03
N ARG A 268 19.36 -8.09 -13.97
CA ARG A 268 20.22 -8.80 -12.99
C ARG A 268 19.83 -8.48 -11.55
N LYS A 269 19.56 -7.21 -11.24
CA LYS A 269 19.23 -6.77 -9.87
C LYS A 269 17.80 -7.15 -9.52
N LYS A 270 16.86 -7.08 -10.47
CA LYS A 270 15.52 -7.66 -10.33
C LYS A 270 15.57 -9.17 -10.02
N GLN A 271 16.40 -9.94 -10.72
CA GLN A 271 16.59 -11.37 -10.45
C GLN A 271 17.18 -11.62 -9.06
N GLN A 272 18.11 -10.79 -8.60
CA GLN A 272 18.66 -10.89 -7.24
C GLN A 272 17.57 -10.65 -6.18
N VAL A 273 16.76 -9.61 -6.34
CA VAL A 273 15.61 -9.33 -5.46
C VAL A 273 14.63 -10.49 -5.50
N ALA A 274 14.23 -10.97 -6.69
CA ALA A 274 13.33 -12.10 -6.86
C ALA A 274 13.83 -13.35 -6.13
N ARG A 275 15.13 -13.66 -6.23
CA ARG A 275 15.74 -14.77 -5.51
C ARG A 275 15.68 -14.59 -4.00
N GLN A 276 15.88 -13.37 -3.50
CA GLN A 276 15.74 -13.10 -2.06
C GLN A 276 14.29 -13.26 -1.61
N LEU A 277 13.31 -12.74 -2.37
CA LEU A 277 11.89 -12.88 -2.04
C LEU A 277 11.45 -14.35 -1.99
N ARG A 278 11.95 -15.20 -2.89
CA ARG A 278 11.71 -16.66 -2.84
C ARG A 278 12.34 -17.37 -1.63
N GLN A 279 13.33 -16.76 -0.98
CA GLN A 279 13.95 -17.29 0.24
C GLN A 279 13.23 -16.82 1.51
N LEU A 280 12.26 -15.93 1.39
CA LEU A 280 11.44 -15.50 2.51
C LEU A 280 10.33 -16.51 2.77
N ASP A 281 9.77 -16.43 3.97
CA ASP A 281 8.60 -17.19 4.39
C ASP A 281 7.32 -16.59 3.76
N LEU A 282 7.27 -16.62 2.43
CA LEU A 282 6.16 -16.17 1.60
C LEU A 282 5.54 -17.38 0.90
N ILE A 283 4.23 -17.39 0.78
CA ILE A 283 3.51 -18.44 0.04
C ILE A 283 3.62 -18.11 -1.44
N ILE A 284 4.39 -18.89 -2.19
CA ILE A 284 4.55 -18.72 -3.65
C ILE A 284 4.01 -19.97 -4.35
N ASP A 285 3.05 -19.78 -5.26
CA ASP A 285 2.48 -20.89 -6.03
C ASP A 285 3.34 -21.29 -7.25
N ALA A 286 2.92 -22.34 -7.95
CA ALA A 286 3.62 -22.87 -9.12
C ALA A 286 3.68 -21.88 -10.30
N ASP A 287 2.84 -20.84 -10.30
CA ASP A 287 2.75 -19.82 -11.34
C ASP A 287 3.55 -18.54 -11.00
N ASP A 288 4.39 -18.60 -9.96
CA ASP A 288 5.16 -17.46 -9.42
C ASP A 288 4.27 -16.32 -8.89
N PHE A 289 3.10 -16.63 -8.32
CA PHE A 289 2.28 -15.67 -7.57
C PHE A 289 2.52 -15.80 -6.07
N VAL A 290 2.68 -14.65 -5.44
CA VAL A 290 2.88 -14.52 -4.00
C VAL A 290 1.53 -14.23 -3.35
N TRP A 291 1.18 -15.03 -2.35
CA TRP A 291 -0.08 -14.99 -1.63
C TRP A 291 0.08 -14.42 -0.22
N PRO A 292 -0.92 -13.69 0.29
CA PRO A 292 -1.00 -13.34 1.70
C PRO A 292 -1.02 -14.60 2.56
N THR A 293 -0.43 -14.53 3.76
CA THR A 293 -0.33 -15.67 4.68
C THR A 293 -1.68 -16.17 5.20
N ASP A 294 -2.72 -15.35 5.10
CA ASP A 294 -4.07 -15.59 5.57
C ASP A 294 -5.06 -16.03 4.48
N ILE A 295 -4.57 -16.20 3.24
CA ILE A 295 -5.31 -16.72 2.10
C ILE A 295 -4.70 -18.05 1.66
N ASP A 296 -5.51 -19.10 1.64
CA ASP A 296 -5.13 -20.38 1.08
C ASP A 296 -5.46 -20.42 -0.43
N PRO A 297 -4.44 -20.54 -1.31
CA PRO A 297 -4.64 -20.60 -2.77
C PRO A 297 -5.59 -21.71 -3.22
N ALA A 298 -5.63 -22.84 -2.50
CA ALA A 298 -6.43 -24.01 -2.88
C ALA A 298 -7.94 -23.79 -2.64
N THR A 299 -8.29 -23.02 -1.61
CA THR A 299 -9.69 -22.79 -1.19
C THR A 299 -10.22 -21.42 -1.57
N TRP A 300 -9.36 -20.47 -1.97
CA TRP A 300 -9.77 -19.15 -2.40
C TRP A 300 -10.63 -19.19 -3.68
N ARG A 301 -11.82 -18.58 -3.65
CA ARG A 301 -12.81 -18.57 -4.74
C ARG A 301 -13.20 -17.18 -5.22
N GLU A 302 -12.50 -16.15 -4.76
CA GLU A 302 -12.77 -14.77 -5.16
C GLU A 302 -12.02 -14.38 -6.44
N PHE A 303 -12.39 -13.24 -7.01
CA PHE A 303 -11.65 -12.58 -8.08
C PHE A 303 -11.94 -11.07 -8.08
N ARG A 304 -10.97 -10.28 -8.56
CA ARG A 304 -11.05 -8.82 -8.56
C ARG A 304 -11.16 -8.29 -10.00
N PRO A 305 -12.33 -7.78 -10.41
CA PRO A 305 -12.50 -7.16 -11.72
C PRO A 305 -11.59 -5.96 -11.92
N THR A 306 -11.27 -5.66 -13.18
CA THR A 306 -10.60 -4.41 -13.52
C THR A 306 -11.65 -3.30 -13.60
N GLY A 307 -11.63 -2.37 -12.63
CA GLY A 307 -12.53 -1.23 -12.62
C GLY A 307 -12.31 -0.27 -13.79
N ALA A 308 -13.35 0.52 -14.12
CA ALA A 308 -13.31 1.49 -15.22
C ALA A 308 -12.16 2.51 -15.10
N ASN A 309 -11.74 2.80 -13.86
CA ASN A 309 -10.67 3.76 -13.55
C ASN A 309 -9.26 3.16 -13.51
N HIS A 310 -9.11 1.83 -13.62
CA HIS A 310 -7.84 1.12 -13.34
C HIS A 310 -7.30 0.31 -14.53
N THR A 311 -7.79 0.55 -15.74
CA THR A 311 -7.37 -0.16 -16.96
C THR A 311 -5.88 -0.04 -17.29
N ALA A 312 -5.18 0.98 -16.76
CA ALA A 312 -3.76 1.21 -17.03
C ALA A 312 -2.79 0.49 -16.07
N GLY A 313 -3.27 -0.08 -14.95
CA GLY A 313 -2.39 -0.49 -13.83
C GLY A 313 -2.10 -1.97 -13.66
N ARG A 314 -2.93 -2.86 -14.25
CA ARG A 314 -2.90 -4.31 -14.04
C ARG A 314 -2.76 -5.06 -15.37
N ASP A 315 -1.52 -5.42 -15.72
CA ASP A 315 -1.28 -6.34 -16.85
C ASP A 315 -1.98 -7.68 -16.59
N PHE A 316 -2.58 -8.28 -17.61
CA PHE A 316 -3.26 -9.58 -17.50
C PHE A 316 -2.33 -10.69 -16.99
N THR A 317 -1.03 -10.62 -17.31
CA THR A 317 -0.01 -11.57 -16.83
C THR A 317 0.31 -11.42 -15.34
N ASN A 318 -0.16 -10.33 -14.71
CA ASN A 318 -0.05 -10.09 -13.27
C ASN A 318 -1.34 -10.49 -12.50
N ILE A 319 -2.25 -11.23 -13.12
CA ILE A 319 -3.48 -11.75 -12.50
C ILE A 319 -3.27 -13.24 -12.26
N SER A 320 -3.46 -13.75 -11.04
CA SER A 320 -3.20 -15.18 -10.79
C SER A 320 -4.08 -16.08 -11.68
N PRO A 321 -3.55 -17.19 -12.23
CA PRO A 321 -4.37 -18.20 -12.90
C PRO A 321 -5.53 -18.71 -12.04
N VAL A 322 -5.36 -18.80 -10.72
CA VAL A 322 -6.43 -19.14 -9.76
C VAL A 322 -7.55 -18.10 -9.80
N GLU A 323 -7.19 -16.81 -9.83
CA GLU A 323 -8.14 -15.68 -9.91
C GLU A 323 -8.93 -15.69 -11.23
N ILE A 324 -8.26 -15.99 -12.34
CA ILE A 324 -8.88 -16.13 -13.65
C ILE A 324 -9.81 -17.35 -13.68
N ALA A 325 -9.39 -18.48 -13.10
CA ALA A 325 -10.20 -19.69 -13.01
C ALA A 325 -11.48 -19.45 -12.17
N ASN A 326 -11.38 -18.71 -11.08
CA ASN A 326 -12.53 -18.34 -10.26
C ASN A 326 -13.54 -17.47 -11.03
N ALA A 327 -13.06 -16.47 -11.79
CA ALA A 327 -13.92 -15.70 -12.68
C ALA A 327 -14.62 -16.59 -13.72
N TRP A 328 -13.90 -17.56 -14.28
CA TRP A 328 -14.44 -18.51 -15.25
C TRP A 328 -15.55 -19.38 -14.66
N ARG A 329 -15.35 -19.95 -13.47
CA ARG A 329 -16.39 -20.74 -12.76
C ARG A 329 -17.66 -19.93 -12.56
N ILE A 330 -17.52 -18.68 -12.12
CA ILE A 330 -18.67 -17.81 -11.88
C ILE A 330 -19.40 -17.47 -13.18
N ILE A 331 -18.69 -17.14 -14.26
CA ILE A 331 -19.32 -16.83 -15.55
C ILE A 331 -20.01 -18.07 -16.14
N ALA A 332 -19.41 -19.25 -16.00
CA ALA A 332 -20.01 -20.51 -16.43
C ALA A 332 -21.28 -20.83 -15.61
N SER A 333 -21.24 -20.64 -14.29
CA SER A 333 -22.39 -20.92 -13.40
C SER A 333 -23.60 -20.01 -13.61
N ARG A 334 -23.39 -18.83 -14.22
CA ARG A 334 -24.46 -17.87 -14.54
C ARG A 334 -25.24 -18.24 -15.81
N GLN A 335 -24.75 -19.19 -16.59
CA GLN A 335 -25.45 -19.62 -17.80
C GLN A 335 -26.70 -20.42 -17.42
N PRO A 336 -27.81 -20.29 -18.18
CA PRO A 336 -29.01 -21.07 -17.94
C PRO A 336 -28.70 -22.58 -17.96
N ALA A 337 -29.29 -23.33 -17.03
CA ALA A 337 -29.12 -24.78 -16.97
C ALA A 337 -29.55 -25.42 -18.31
N GLY A 338 -28.63 -26.14 -18.96
CA GLY A 338 -28.86 -26.79 -20.26
C GLY A 338 -28.49 -25.96 -21.50
N ALA A 339 -28.00 -24.73 -21.33
CA ALA A 339 -27.43 -23.96 -22.44
C ALA A 339 -26.03 -24.50 -22.82
N ASP A 340 -25.87 -24.98 -24.05
CA ASP A 340 -24.56 -25.34 -24.61
C ASP A 340 -23.84 -24.06 -25.07
N VAL A 341 -23.30 -23.32 -24.11
CA VAL A 341 -22.58 -22.07 -24.38
C VAL A 341 -21.15 -22.42 -24.82
N PRO A 342 -20.71 -22.00 -26.02
CA PRO A 342 -19.36 -22.29 -26.49
C PRO A 342 -18.30 -21.74 -25.54
N ASP A 343 -17.23 -22.51 -25.30
CA ASP A 343 -16.08 -22.11 -24.47
C ASP A 343 -15.50 -20.74 -24.88
N ALA A 344 -15.55 -20.42 -26.18
CA ALA A 344 -15.13 -19.14 -26.72
C ALA A 344 -15.92 -17.95 -26.17
N GLU A 345 -17.20 -18.13 -25.87
CA GLU A 345 -18.06 -17.09 -25.30
C GLU A 345 -17.76 -16.87 -23.80
N ILE A 346 -17.58 -17.94 -23.03
CA ILE A 346 -17.17 -17.85 -21.62
C ILE A 346 -15.80 -17.17 -21.52
N ARG A 347 -14.85 -17.59 -22.36
CA ARG A 347 -13.51 -16.97 -22.46
C ARG A 347 -13.59 -15.48 -22.74
N ARG A 348 -14.48 -15.05 -23.65
CA ARG A 348 -14.70 -13.62 -23.92
C ARG A 348 -15.27 -12.89 -22.71
N GLY A 349 -16.20 -13.52 -21.97
CA GLY A 349 -16.71 -13.01 -20.71
C GLY A 349 -15.60 -12.80 -19.67
N VAL A 350 -14.70 -13.78 -19.51
CA VAL A 350 -13.56 -13.69 -18.57
C VAL A 350 -12.64 -12.53 -18.95
N LEU A 351 -12.29 -12.42 -20.23
CA LEU A 351 -11.44 -11.31 -20.72
C LEU A 351 -12.08 -9.94 -20.47
N ASN A 352 -13.41 -9.82 -20.67
CA ASN A 352 -14.14 -8.58 -20.40
C ASN A 352 -14.11 -8.19 -18.92
N VAL A 353 -14.22 -9.15 -17.99
CA VAL A 353 -14.13 -8.89 -16.53
C VAL A 353 -12.80 -8.24 -16.14
N PHE A 354 -11.72 -8.62 -16.83
CA PHE A 354 -10.38 -8.07 -16.60
C PHE A 354 -10.01 -6.91 -17.54
N GLY A 355 -10.97 -6.40 -18.33
CA GLY A 355 -10.77 -5.25 -19.21
C GLY A 355 -9.90 -5.53 -20.44
N ILE A 356 -9.75 -6.80 -20.84
CA ILE A 356 -8.91 -7.18 -21.98
C ILE A 356 -9.77 -7.32 -23.24
N SER A 357 -9.49 -6.47 -24.24
CA SER A 357 -10.18 -6.47 -25.53
C SER A 357 -9.52 -7.35 -26.60
N ARG A 358 -8.20 -7.57 -26.51
CA ARG A 358 -7.44 -8.38 -27.48
C ARG A 358 -6.53 -9.36 -26.75
N ALA A 359 -6.68 -10.64 -27.05
CA ALA A 359 -5.84 -11.70 -26.50
C ALA A 359 -4.62 -11.95 -27.41
N GLY A 360 -3.43 -11.55 -26.95
CA GLY A 360 -2.17 -11.96 -27.57
C GLY A 360 -1.73 -13.36 -27.14
N ALA A 361 -0.56 -13.80 -27.61
CA ALA A 361 0.01 -15.13 -27.29
C ALA A 361 0.15 -15.35 -25.77
N LYS A 362 0.74 -14.38 -25.06
CA LYS A 362 0.92 -14.44 -23.59
C LYS A 362 -0.40 -14.53 -22.83
N VAL A 363 -1.41 -13.75 -23.26
CA VAL A 363 -2.75 -13.78 -22.65
C VAL A 363 -3.40 -15.15 -22.86
N THR A 364 -3.25 -15.73 -24.05
CA THR A 364 -3.80 -17.05 -24.39
C THR A 364 -3.14 -18.17 -23.60
N GLU A 365 -1.82 -18.13 -23.45
CA GLU A 365 -1.06 -19.06 -22.61
C GLU A 365 -1.52 -18.96 -21.15
N HIS A 366 -1.68 -17.74 -20.64
CA HIS A 366 -2.11 -17.49 -19.27
C HIS A 366 -3.55 -17.95 -19.00
N LEU A 367 -4.47 -17.74 -19.97
CA LEU A 367 -5.81 -18.31 -19.93
C LEU A 367 -5.79 -19.85 -19.94
N SER A 368 -4.87 -20.46 -20.68
CA SER A 368 -4.76 -21.92 -20.75
C SER A 368 -4.35 -22.51 -19.40
N ARG A 369 -3.43 -21.85 -18.68
CA ARG A 369 -3.07 -22.20 -17.30
C ARG A 369 -4.27 -22.10 -16.35
N ALA A 370 -5.03 -21.01 -16.43
CA ALA A 370 -6.25 -20.86 -15.63
C ALA A 370 -7.30 -21.94 -15.95
N LYS A 371 -7.46 -22.29 -17.22
CA LYS A 371 -8.39 -23.33 -17.65
C LYS A 371 -8.02 -24.72 -17.14
N ALA A 372 -6.73 -25.01 -17.01
CA ALA A 372 -6.24 -26.27 -16.43
C ALA A 372 -6.57 -26.42 -14.94
N LEU A 373 -6.96 -25.34 -14.26
CA LEU A 373 -7.35 -25.34 -12.85
C LEU A 373 -8.85 -25.53 -12.62
N LEU A 374 -9.68 -25.51 -13.68
CA LEU A 374 -11.14 -25.64 -13.60
C LEU A 374 -11.55 -27.06 -13.27
#